data_AF-A0A2P5LNT1-F1
#
_entry.id   AF-A0A2P5LNT1-F1
#
_cell.length_a   1.000
_cell.length_b   1.000
_cell.length_c   1.000
_cell.angle_alpha   90.00
_cell.angle_beta   90.00
_cell.angle_gamma   90.00
#
_symmetry.space_group_name_H-M   'P 1'
#
loop_
_entity.id
_entity.type
_entity.pdbx_description
1 polymer ?
#
loop_
_entity_poly.entity_id
_entity_poly.type
_entity_poly.pdbx_seq_one_letter_code
_entity_poly.pdbx_strand_id
1 'polypeptide(L)' 'VRSLVQNALMAALRRARLAWGLYELNRALNCALSAPHALEQWISGEDPLTNARIPDFDLIEAAAILDAASTA' A
#
# COMPACT_ATOMS: atom_id res chain seq x y z
N VAL A 1 -6.25 -13.53 11.42
CA VAL A 1 -7.08 -13.22 10.23
C VAL A 1 -6.82 -11.82 9.70
N ARG A 2 -6.99 -10.75 10.49
CA ARG A 2 -6.73 -9.36 10.07
C ARG A 2 -5.32 -9.16 9.48
N SER A 3 -4.28 -9.62 10.19
CA SER A 3 -2.89 -9.55 9.72
C SER A 3 -2.65 -10.37 8.45
N LEU A 4 -3.27 -11.55 8.33
CA LEU A 4 -3.15 -12.39 7.14
C LEU A 4 -3.75 -11.72 5.90
N VAL A 5 -4.98 -11.19 6.02
CA VAL A 5 -5.66 -10.49 4.92
C VAL A 5 -4.90 -9.24 4.51
N GLN A 6 -4.42 -8.47 5.50
CA GLN A 6 -3.64 -7.27 5.26
C GLN A 6 -2.30 -7.59 4.57
N ASN A 7 -1.60 -8.63 5.02
CA ASN A 7 -0.34 -9.06 4.41
C ASN A 7 -0.57 -9.61 2.99
N ALA A 8 -1.62 -10.39 2.77
CA ALA A 8 -1.98 -10.90 1.45
C ALA A 8 -2.34 -9.76 0.48
N LEU A 9 -3.07 -8.74 0.94
CA LEU A 9 -3.37 -7.55 0.15
C LEU A 9 -2.11 -6.77 -0.20
N MET A 10 -1.25 -6.49 0.79
CA MET A 10 0.04 -5.81 0.55
C MET A 10 0.92 -6.58 -0.45
N ALA A 11 0.98 -7.91 -0.33
CA ALA A 11 1.70 -8.77 -1.27
C ALA A 11 1.17 -8.66 -2.70
N ALA A 12 -0.16 -8.72 -2.86
CA ALA A 12 -0.83 -8.63 -4.16
C ALA A 12 -0.58 -7.26 -4.83
N LEU A 13 -0.72 -6.17 -4.08
CA LEU A 13 -0.46 -4.81 -4.56
C LEU A 13 1.02 -4.62 -4.95
N ARG A 14 1.96 -5.11 -4.12
CA ARG A 14 3.39 -5.09 -4.42
C ARG A 14 3.71 -5.83 -5.73
N ARG A 15 3.14 -7.03 -5.91
CA ARG A 15 3.33 -7.83 -7.14
C ARG A 15 2.78 -7.13 -8.38
N ALA A 16 1.70 -6.35 -8.22
CA ALA A 16 1.12 -5.54 -9.28
C ALA A 16 1.84 -4.19 -9.50
N ARG A 17 2.91 -3.89 -8.75
CA ARG A 17 3.61 -2.59 -8.73
C ARG A 17 2.71 -1.40 -8.37
N LEU A 18 1.71 -1.67 -7.53
CA LEU A 18 0.82 -0.66 -6.97
C LEU A 18 1.31 -0.23 -5.60
N ALA A 19 0.98 1.00 -5.18
CA ALA A 19 1.27 1.46 -3.82
C ALA A 19 0.61 0.55 -2.78
N TRP A 20 1.37 0.12 -1.77
CA TRP A 20 1.03 -0.96 -0.84
C TRP A 20 1.28 -0.62 0.64
N GLY A 21 1.35 0.68 0.98
CA GLY A 21 1.62 1.12 2.34
C GLY A 21 0.49 0.85 3.34
N LEU A 22 0.81 0.99 4.62
CA LEU A 22 -0.20 1.09 5.66
C LEU A 22 -0.70 2.54 5.72
N TYR A 23 -1.97 2.77 5.46
CA TYR A 23 -2.57 4.11 5.46
C TYR A 23 -3.61 4.25 6.58
N GLU A 24 -3.71 5.46 7.15
CA GLU A 24 -4.84 5.82 8.01
C GLU A 24 -6.10 5.98 7.14
N LEU A 25 -7.17 5.28 7.50
CA LEU A 25 -8.35 5.11 6.64
C LEU A 25 -9.05 6.44 6.32
N ASN A 26 -9.28 7.28 7.32
CA ASN A 26 -10.01 8.54 7.11
C ASN A 26 -9.21 9.52 6.26
N ARG A 27 -7.90 9.58 6.48
CA ARG A 27 -6.97 10.40 5.72
C ARG A 27 -6.79 9.89 4.31
N ALA A 28 -6.71 8.57 4.11
CA ALA A 28 -6.65 7.95 2.78
C ALA A 28 -7.93 8.24 1.98
N LEU A 29 -9.11 8.13 2.60
CA LEU A 29 -10.38 8.48 1.98
C LEU A 29 -10.42 9.96 1.58
N ASN A 30 -10.00 10.86 2.46
CA ASN A 30 -9.93 12.29 2.15
C ASN A 30 -8.95 12.59 1.00
N CYS A 31 -7.78 11.93 0.96
CA CYS A 31 -6.84 12.04 -0.14
C CYS A 31 -7.46 11.56 -1.46
N ALA A 32 -8.14 10.42 -1.45
CA ALA A 32 -8.81 9.88 -2.64
C ALA A 32 -9.93 10.79 -3.16
N LEU A 33 -10.77 11.32 -2.26
CA LEU A 33 -11.85 12.25 -2.62
C LEU A 33 -11.34 13.60 -3.13
N SER A 34 -10.16 14.03 -2.67
CA SER A 34 -9.54 15.29 -3.06
C SER A 34 -8.69 15.19 -4.33
N ALA A 35 -8.48 13.98 -4.86
CA ALA A 35 -7.64 13.72 -6.02
C ALA A 35 -8.44 13.00 -7.12
N PRO A 36 -9.02 13.74 -8.09
CA PRO A 36 -9.83 13.17 -9.17
C PRO A 36 -9.09 12.12 -10.01
N HIS A 37 -7.76 12.21 -10.07
CA HIS A 37 -6.88 11.35 -10.84
C HIS A 37 -6.14 10.30 -9.99
N ALA A 38 -6.55 10.10 -8.72
CA ALA A 38 -5.88 9.15 -7.83
C ALA A 38 -5.84 7.73 -8.42
N LEU A 39 -6.90 7.29 -9.07
CA LEU A 39 -6.93 5.96 -9.69
C LEU A 39 -5.91 5.84 -10.83
N GLU A 40 -5.83 6.83 -11.73
CA GLU A 40 -4.88 6.81 -12.85
C GLU A 40 -3.43 6.88 -12.37
N GLN A 41 -3.16 7.70 -11.35
CA GLN A 41 -1.84 7.80 -10.71
C GLN A 41 -1.44 6.46 -10.08
N TRP A 42 -2.34 5.83 -9.33
CA TRP A 42 -2.08 4.55 -8.69
C TRP A 42 -1.78 3.43 -9.69
N ILE A 43 -2.57 3.34 -10.77
CA ILE A 43 -2.35 2.39 -11.86
C ILE A 43 -1.02 2.66 -12.59
N SER A 44 -0.60 3.92 -12.67
CA SER A 44 0.69 4.32 -13.24
C SER A 44 1.89 4.05 -12.33
N GLY A 45 1.65 3.50 -11.13
CA GLY A 45 2.68 3.13 -10.15
C GLY A 45 3.00 4.21 -9.12
N GLU A 46 2.25 5.32 -9.11
CA GLU A 46 2.39 6.35 -8.10
C GLU A 46 1.65 5.98 -6.79
N ASP A 47 1.94 6.72 -5.72
CA ASP A 47 1.22 6.61 -4.44
C ASP A 47 0.42 7.90 -4.15
N PRO A 48 -0.80 8.05 -4.70
CA PRO A 48 -1.65 9.21 -4.45
C PRO A 48 -2.09 9.32 -2.97
N LEU A 49 -1.98 8.24 -2.20
CA LEU A 49 -2.35 8.18 -0.79
C LEU A 49 -1.15 8.37 0.13
N THR A 50 0.05 8.69 -0.38
CA THR A 50 1.29 8.82 0.42
C THR A 50 1.11 9.73 1.63
N ASN A 51 0.32 10.79 1.49
CA ASN A 51 0.00 11.71 2.56
C ASN A 51 -0.75 11.06 3.73
N ALA A 52 -1.44 9.95 3.53
CA ALA A 52 -2.15 9.20 4.56
C ALA A 52 -1.33 8.05 5.17
N ARG A 53 -0.09 7.85 4.73
CA ARG A 53 0.74 6.72 5.16
C ARG A 53 1.10 6.84 6.65
N ILE A 54 1.05 5.73 7.37
CA ILE A 54 1.47 5.64 8.77
C ILE A 54 3.00 5.56 8.81
N PRO A 55 3.69 6.51 9.47
CA PRO A 55 5.13 6.68 9.36
C PRO A 55 5.97 5.59 10.03
N ASP A 56 5.44 4.90 11.04
CA ASP A 56 6.15 3.82 11.75
C ASP A 56 6.05 2.45 11.04
N PHE A 57 5.51 2.41 9.82
CA PHE A 57 5.49 1.20 9.00
C PHE A 57 6.73 1.15 8.11
N ASP A 58 7.72 0.34 8.51
CA ASP A 58 8.94 0.13 7.73
C ASP A 58 8.65 -0.69 6.48
N LEU A 59 8.58 -0.01 5.34
CA LEU A 59 8.36 -0.61 4.03
C LEU A 59 9.54 -1.44 3.54
N ILE A 60 10.76 -1.17 3.99
CA ILE A 60 11.95 -1.93 3.59
C ILE A 60 11.93 -3.27 4.32
N GLU A 61 11.69 -3.26 5.63
CA GLU A 61 11.54 -4.48 6.44
C GLU A 61 10.35 -5.32 5.94
N ALA A 62 9.19 -4.68 5.73
CA ALA A 62 8.01 -5.37 5.20
C ALA A 62 8.24 -5.96 3.81
N ALA A 63 8.98 -5.27 2.93
CA ALA A 63 9.34 -5.76 1.62
C ALA A 63 10.21 -7.03 1.71
N ALA A 64 11.23 -7.03 2.58
CA ALA A 64 12.10 -8.18 2.77
C ALA A 64 11.32 -9.43 3.24
N ILE A 65 10.36 -9.26 4.15
CA ILE A 65 9.50 -10.36 4.64
C ILE A 65 8.61 -10.89 3.51
N LEU A 66 7.98 -10.00 2.74
CA LEU A 66 7.11 -10.38 1.62
C LEU A 66 7.87 -11.12 0.52
N ASP A 67 9.07 -10.64 0.18
CA ASP A 67 9.90 -11.24 -0.84
C ASP A 67 10.36 -12.64 -0.40
N ALA A 68 10.78 -12.81 0.87
CA ALA A 68 11.15 -14.12 1.44
C ALA A 68 9.99 -15.14 1.45
N ALA A 69 8.76 -14.69 1.72
CA ALA A 69 7.57 -15.55 1.69
C ALA A 69 7.16 -15.98 0.28
N SER A 70 7.59 -15.25 -0.76
CA SER A 70 7.28 -15.56 -2.16
C SER A 70 8.25 -16.58 -2.80
N THR A 71 9.36 -16.88 -2.12
CA THR A 71 10.38 -17.85 -2.55
C THR A 71 10.32 -19.20 -1.84
N ALA A 72 9.45 -19.35 -0.83
CA ALA A 72 9.21 -20.59 -0.08
C ALA A 72 8.05 -21.39 -0.69
#